data_AF-A0A4Q1K0Z3-F1
#
_entry.id   AF-A0A4Q1K0Z3-F1
#
_cell.length_a   1.000
_cell.length_b   1.000
_cell.length_c   1.000
_cell.angle_alpha   90.00
_cell.angle_beta   90.00
_cell.angle_gamma   90.00
#
_symmetry.space_group_name_H-M   'P 1'
#
loop_
_entity.id
_entity.type
_entity.pdbx_description
1 polymer ?
#
loop_
_entity_poly.entity_id
_entity_poly.type
_entity_poly.pdbx_seq_one_letter_code
_entity_poly.pdbx_strand_id
1 'polypeptide(L)'
;MKPEFKEYLESISLSTVMYEAIVKNYDALNLVVNVEFEDIHFSEKISSGGNREYFSLWAFTPKLICKITVGNIANNDNRIVIFKGGENIARFNVNDFNYDLINPIETSILDCTIRTFDMDIPFGIYASGNNCNNLIKLIKKYIITNE
;
A
#
# COMPACT_ATOMS: atom_id res chain seq x y z
N MET A 1 15.61 0.70 5.53
CA MET A 1 14.78 -0.02 4.52
C MET A 1 15.52 -1.22 3.91
N LYS A 2 14.82 -2.35 3.65
CA LYS A 2 15.38 -3.57 3.04
C LYS A 2 15.67 -3.41 1.53
N PRO A 3 16.63 -4.13 0.94
CA PRO A 3 16.95 -4.05 -0.50
C PRO A 3 15.75 -4.30 -1.42
N GLU A 4 14.95 -5.32 -1.16
CA GLU A 4 13.78 -5.70 -1.97
C GLU A 4 12.70 -4.61 -2.00
N PHE A 5 12.60 -3.81 -0.93
CA PHE A 5 11.67 -2.68 -0.87
C PHE A 5 12.16 -1.53 -1.75
N LYS A 6 13.48 -1.33 -1.86
CA LYS A 6 14.06 -0.32 -2.74
C LYS A 6 13.83 -0.70 -4.20
N GLU A 7 14.12 -1.95 -4.56
CA GLU A 7 13.89 -2.48 -5.91
C GLU A 7 12.41 -2.34 -6.32
N TYR A 8 11.49 -2.64 -5.40
CA TYR A 8 10.06 -2.42 -5.62
C TYR A 8 9.73 -0.95 -5.87
N LEU A 9 10.20 -0.03 -5.02
CA LEU A 9 9.92 1.40 -5.16
C LEU A 9 10.52 2.00 -6.45
N GLU A 10 11.67 1.50 -6.90
CA GLU A 10 12.27 1.87 -8.17
C GLU A 10 11.43 1.38 -9.37
N SER A 11 10.85 0.16 -9.27
CA SER A 11 10.02 -0.43 -10.33
C SER A 11 8.72 0.34 -10.62
N ILE A 12 8.22 1.13 -9.66
CA ILE A 12 6.97 1.88 -9.81
C ILE A 12 7.18 3.34 -10.31
N SER A 13 8.39 3.67 -10.78
CA SER A 13 8.72 4.94 -11.44
C SER A 13 8.50 6.20 -10.58
N LEU A 14 8.94 6.15 -9.32
CA LEU A 14 8.90 7.31 -8.43
C LEU A 14 9.93 8.37 -8.83
N SER A 15 9.62 9.64 -8.55
CA SER A 15 10.65 10.69 -8.59
C SER A 15 11.65 10.51 -7.45
N THR A 16 12.89 10.96 -7.65
CA THR A 16 13.95 10.91 -6.62
C THR A 16 13.51 11.56 -5.31
N VAL A 17 12.85 12.71 -5.40
CA VAL A 17 12.34 13.45 -4.22
C VAL A 17 11.30 12.63 -3.44
N MET A 18 10.37 11.98 -4.14
CA MET A 18 9.37 11.13 -3.49
C MET A 18 10.01 9.90 -2.84
N TYR A 19 10.98 9.29 -3.52
CA TYR A 19 11.72 8.15 -2.99
C TYR A 19 12.47 8.50 -1.70
N GLU A 20 13.21 9.61 -1.68
CA GLU A 20 13.92 10.08 -0.47
C GLU A 20 12.95 10.36 0.69
N ALA A 21 11.80 10.99 0.39
CA ALA A 21 10.77 11.23 1.38
C ALA A 21 10.18 9.92 1.93
N ILE A 22 9.93 8.93 1.08
CA ILE A 22 9.47 7.60 1.49
C ILE A 22 10.49 6.93 2.41
N VAL A 23 11.78 6.94 2.06
CA VAL A 23 12.84 6.34 2.89
C VAL A 23 12.86 6.97 4.28
N LYS A 24 12.83 8.30 4.37
CA LYS A 24 12.81 9.02 5.65
C LYS A 24 11.58 8.67 6.49
N ASN A 25 10.39 8.65 5.90
CA ASN A 25 9.16 8.33 6.61
C ASN A 25 9.10 6.85 7.02
N TYR A 26 9.65 5.94 6.21
CA TYR A 26 9.77 4.53 6.54
C TYR A 26 10.71 4.28 7.72
N ASP A 27 11.84 4.99 7.77
CA ASP A 27 12.76 4.87 8.90
C ASP A 27 12.13 5.44 10.19
N ALA A 28 11.37 6.54 10.10
CA ALA A 28 10.57 7.06 11.22
C ALA A 28 9.50 6.05 11.69
N LEU A 29 8.83 5.38 10.75
CA LEU A 29 7.86 4.32 11.06
C LEU A 29 8.51 3.16 11.83
N ASN A 30 9.69 2.70 11.41
CA ASN A 30 10.41 1.62 12.11
C ASN A 30 10.78 2.02 13.54
N LEU A 31 11.15 3.28 13.77
CA LEU A 31 11.47 3.77 15.11
C LEU A 31 10.25 3.74 16.05
N VAL A 32 9.06 4.02 15.53
CA VAL A 32 7.82 4.07 16.33
C VAL A 32 7.28 2.67 16.60
N VAL A 33 7.20 1.83 15.58
CA VAL A 33 6.53 0.52 15.69
C VAL A 33 7.49 -0.55 16.21
N ASN A 34 8.80 -0.36 16.04
CA ASN A 34 9.86 -1.29 16.45
C ASN A 34 9.61 -2.72 15.96
N VAL A 35 9.20 -2.85 14.70
CA VAL A 35 9.01 -4.14 14.01
C VAL A 35 9.76 -4.12 12.69
N GLU A 36 10.15 -5.30 12.25
CA GLU A 36 10.66 -5.49 10.91
C GLU A 36 9.49 -5.76 9.96
N PHE A 37 9.19 -4.82 9.07
CA PHE A 37 8.18 -5.05 8.04
C PHE A 37 8.64 -6.13 7.06
N GLU A 38 7.71 -7.01 6.70
CA GLU A 38 7.94 -8.11 5.77
C GLU A 38 7.67 -7.69 4.33
N ASP A 39 6.70 -6.79 4.12
CA ASP A 39 6.29 -6.35 2.79
C ASP A 39 5.85 -4.88 2.81
N ILE A 40 5.92 -4.23 1.64
CA ILE A 40 5.39 -2.87 1.44
C ILE A 40 4.56 -2.75 0.17
N HIS A 41 3.70 -1.74 0.13
CA HIS A 41 2.95 -1.34 -1.05
C HIS A 41 2.84 0.17 -1.12
N PHE A 42 3.14 0.74 -2.28
CA PHE A 42 2.88 2.15 -2.53
C PHE A 42 1.62 2.28 -3.36
N SER A 43 0.56 2.80 -2.75
CA SER A 43 -0.73 2.95 -3.41
C SER A 43 -0.68 4.06 -4.44
N GLU A 44 -1.09 3.70 -5.64
CA GLU A 44 -1.16 4.61 -6.78
C GLU A 44 -2.27 4.21 -7.74
N LYS A 45 -2.68 5.13 -8.60
CA LYS A 45 -3.69 4.92 -9.63
C LYS A 45 -3.34 5.72 -10.88
N ILE A 46 -3.55 5.10 -12.05
CA ILE A 46 -3.51 5.84 -13.31
C ILE A 46 -4.83 6.61 -13.44
N SER A 47 -4.71 7.95 -13.49
CA SER A 47 -5.81 8.86 -13.79
C SER A 47 -6.30 8.71 -15.23
N SER A 48 -7.47 9.27 -15.54
CA SER A 48 -8.01 9.28 -16.90
C SER A 48 -7.09 9.96 -17.93
N GLY A 49 -6.18 10.83 -17.49
CA GLY A 49 -5.17 11.48 -18.33
C GLY A 49 -3.89 10.67 -18.55
N GLY A 50 -3.81 9.43 -18.03
CA GLY A 50 -2.61 8.59 -18.11
C GLY A 50 -1.54 8.91 -17.06
N ASN A 51 -1.76 9.92 -16.22
CA ASN A 51 -0.83 10.28 -15.15
C ASN A 51 -1.02 9.36 -13.94
N ARG A 52 0.10 8.96 -13.32
CA ARG A 52 0.11 8.21 -12.07
C ARG A 52 -0.05 9.14 -10.87
N GLU A 53 -1.09 8.90 -10.08
CA GLU A 53 -1.37 9.59 -8.82
C GLU A 53 -0.97 8.70 -7.65
N TYR A 54 -0.22 9.24 -6.69
CA TYR A 54 0.29 8.50 -5.53
C TYR A 54 -0.47 8.90 -4.27
N PHE A 55 -0.86 7.91 -3.46
CA PHE A 55 -1.76 8.13 -2.31
C PHE A 55 -1.14 7.82 -0.95
N SER A 56 -0.44 6.71 -0.81
CA SER A 56 0.09 6.29 0.49
C SER A 56 1.08 5.13 0.40
N LEU A 57 2.05 5.11 1.32
CA LEU A 57 2.84 3.94 1.64
C LEU A 57 2.11 3.07 2.67
N TRP A 58 2.09 1.78 2.39
CA TRP A 58 1.61 0.73 3.27
C TRP A 58 2.76 -0.20 3.61
N ALA A 59 2.88 -0.59 4.87
CA ALA A 59 3.88 -1.54 5.35
C ALA A 59 3.19 -2.63 6.17
N PHE A 60 3.60 -3.88 5.95
CA PHE A 60 2.88 -5.05 6.42
C PHE A 60 3.77 -5.98 7.24
N THR A 61 3.16 -6.55 8.28
CA THR A 61 3.59 -7.73 9.02
C THR A 61 2.34 -8.60 9.27
N PRO A 62 2.49 -9.87 9.67
CA PRO A 62 1.34 -10.70 10.02
C PRO A 62 0.47 -10.09 11.13
N LYS A 63 1.06 -9.28 12.01
CA LYS A 63 0.39 -8.71 13.19
C LYS A 63 -0.10 -7.28 12.98
N LEU A 64 0.56 -6.52 12.11
CA LEU A 64 0.37 -5.09 11.97
C LEU A 64 0.42 -4.67 10.52
N ILE A 65 -0.47 -3.77 10.14
CA ILE A 65 -0.42 -3.05 8.89
C ILE A 65 -0.38 -1.55 9.23
N CYS A 66 0.56 -0.85 8.60
CA CYS A 66 0.79 0.58 8.81
C CYS A 66 0.57 1.34 7.51
N LYS A 67 0.01 2.55 7.61
CA LYS A 67 -0.22 3.47 6.49
C LYS A 67 0.37 4.85 6.77
N ILE A 68 1.06 5.41 5.77
CA ILE A 68 1.52 6.80 5.71
C ILE A 68 0.99 7.42 4.41
N THR A 69 0.26 8.53 4.48
CA THR A 69 -0.29 9.17 3.27
C THR A 69 0.77 9.96 2.49
N VAL A 70 0.56 10.20 1.19
CA VAL A 70 1.49 11.00 0.37
C VAL A 70 1.53 12.46 0.82
N GLY A 71 0.41 13.03 1.26
CA GLY A 71 0.42 14.38 1.87
C GLY A 71 1.30 14.43 3.11
N ASN A 72 1.30 13.37 3.91
CA ASN A 72 2.18 13.21 5.06
C ASN A 72 3.65 13.07 4.62
N ILE A 73 3.92 12.21 3.64
CA ILE A 73 5.27 11.99 3.09
C ILE A 73 5.85 13.29 2.54
N ALA A 74 5.10 14.00 1.70
CA ALA A 74 5.53 15.23 1.04
C ALA A 74 5.81 16.36 2.03
N ASN A 75 5.01 16.46 3.10
CA ASN A 75 5.17 17.49 4.13
C ASN A 75 6.07 17.05 5.29
N ASN A 76 6.58 15.82 5.29
CA ASN A 76 7.22 15.19 6.45
C ASN A 76 6.34 15.22 7.72
N ASP A 77 5.02 15.12 7.57
CA ASP A 77 4.07 15.00 8.68
C ASP A 77 3.95 13.52 9.06
N ASN A 78 4.43 13.14 10.25
CA ASN A 78 4.54 11.73 10.66
C ASN A 78 3.23 11.12 11.17
N ARG A 79 2.08 11.47 10.58
CA ARG A 79 0.81 10.80 10.90
C ARG A 79 0.81 9.38 10.33
N ILE A 80 1.05 8.44 11.22
CA ILE A 80 1.05 7.00 10.97
C ILE A 80 -0.27 6.42 11.46
N VAL A 81 -0.95 5.66 10.61
CA VAL A 81 -2.12 4.86 11.01
C VAL A 81 -1.67 3.41 11.14
N ILE A 82 -1.96 2.78 12.29
CA ILE A 82 -1.57 1.40 12.60
C ILE A 82 -2.84 0.60 12.87
N PHE A 83 -2.96 -0.58 12.28
CA PHE A 83 -4.06 -1.51 12.52
C PHE A 83 -3.52 -2.93 12.71
N LYS A 84 -4.21 -3.73 13.53
CA LYS A 84 -3.89 -5.15 13.70
C LYS A 84 -4.27 -5.93 12.43
N GLY A 85 -3.34 -6.72 11.91
CA GLY A 85 -3.57 -7.62 10.77
C GLY A 85 -4.41 -8.83 11.15
N GLY A 86 -5.01 -9.49 10.16
CA GLY A 86 -5.68 -10.80 10.30
C GLY A 86 -7.07 -10.80 10.94
N GLU A 87 -7.26 -10.20 12.11
CA GLU A 87 -8.45 -10.48 12.94
C GLU A 87 -9.57 -9.43 12.84
N ASN A 88 -9.30 -8.28 12.22
CA ASN A 88 -10.15 -7.10 12.37
C ASN A 88 -10.83 -6.63 11.08
N ILE A 89 -10.77 -7.36 9.96
CA ILE A 89 -11.33 -6.88 8.69
C ILE A 89 -12.81 -7.27 8.56
N ALA A 90 -13.69 -6.29 8.81
CA ALA A 90 -15.14 -6.45 8.76
C ALA A 90 -15.67 -6.55 7.33
N ARG A 91 -15.03 -5.87 6.37
CA ARG A 91 -15.41 -5.93 4.95
C ARG A 91 -14.23 -5.62 4.05
N PHE A 92 -14.11 -6.43 3.00
CA PHE A 92 -13.16 -6.26 1.93
C PHE A 92 -13.90 -6.23 0.58
N ASN A 93 -13.75 -5.16 -0.19
CA ASN A 93 -14.26 -5.08 -1.56
C ASN A 93 -13.09 -4.83 -2.50
N VAL A 94 -13.04 -5.58 -3.61
CA VAL A 94 -12.16 -5.33 -4.75
C VAL A 94 -13.03 -4.86 -5.89
N ASN A 95 -12.75 -3.67 -6.39
CA ASN A 95 -13.26 -3.25 -7.70
C ASN A 95 -12.09 -3.28 -8.67
N ASP A 96 -12.30 -3.98 -9.78
CA ASP A 96 -11.36 -4.00 -10.86
C ASP A 96 -11.89 -3.22 -12.06
N PHE A 97 -10.98 -2.55 -12.75
CA PHE A 97 -11.28 -1.88 -14.01
C PHE A 97 -10.26 -2.35 -15.03
N ASN A 98 -10.75 -3.04 -16.06
CA ASN A 98 -9.94 -3.65 -17.11
C ASN A 98 -8.86 -4.61 -16.56
N TYR A 99 -9.10 -5.26 -15.42
CA TYR A 99 -8.14 -6.20 -14.85
C TYR A 99 -8.40 -7.61 -15.36
N ASP A 100 -7.44 -8.18 -16.07
CA ASP A 100 -7.40 -9.63 -16.27
C ASP A 100 -6.57 -10.26 -15.13
N LEU A 101 -7.24 -11.04 -14.27
CA LEU A 101 -6.61 -11.77 -13.16
C LEU A 101 -5.55 -12.78 -13.61
N ILE A 102 -5.54 -13.15 -14.89
CA ILE A 102 -4.57 -14.05 -15.51
C ILE A 102 -3.43 -13.25 -16.14
N ASN A 103 -3.74 -12.18 -16.90
CA ASN A 103 -2.76 -11.36 -17.63
C ASN A 103 -2.96 -9.87 -17.36
N PRO A 104 -2.45 -9.33 -16.24
CA PRO A 104 -2.60 -7.92 -15.92
C PRO A 104 -2.03 -7.04 -17.02
N ILE A 105 -2.87 -6.14 -17.55
CA ILE A 105 -2.50 -5.17 -18.57
C ILE A 105 -2.06 -3.86 -17.91
N GLU A 106 -1.28 -3.02 -18.60
CA GLU A 106 -0.76 -1.76 -18.02
C GLU A 106 -1.85 -0.79 -17.55
N THR A 107 -3.04 -0.85 -18.17
CA THR A 107 -4.21 0.00 -17.83
C THR A 107 -5.08 -0.57 -16.72
N SER A 108 -4.69 -1.71 -16.16
CA SER A 108 -5.32 -2.33 -15.00
C SER A 108 -5.42 -1.37 -13.83
N ILE A 109 -6.55 -1.40 -13.12
CA ILE A 109 -6.72 -0.69 -11.85
C ILE A 109 -7.39 -1.64 -10.85
N LEU A 110 -6.82 -1.69 -9.65
CA LEU A 110 -7.42 -2.35 -8.49
C LEU A 110 -7.68 -1.33 -7.40
N ASP A 111 -8.95 -1.25 -6.99
CA ASP A 111 -9.38 -0.45 -5.85
C ASP A 111 -9.85 -1.41 -4.73
N CYS A 112 -9.05 -1.50 -3.67
CA CYS A 112 -9.32 -2.38 -2.54
C CYS A 112 -9.73 -1.56 -1.32
N THR A 113 -10.94 -1.78 -0.81
CA THR A 113 -11.43 -1.06 0.38
C THR A 113 -11.45 -1.99 1.57
N ILE A 114 -10.74 -1.59 2.64
CA ILE A 114 -10.65 -2.29 3.92
C ILE A 114 -11.46 -1.52 4.94
N ARG A 115 -12.41 -2.18 5.58
CA ARG A 115 -13.09 -1.69 6.78
C ARG A 115 -12.74 -2.60 7.93
N THR A 116 -12.32 -2.04 9.07
CA THR A 116 -12.13 -2.82 10.29
C THR A 116 -13.32 -2.68 11.25
N PHE A 117 -13.49 -3.63 12.18
CA PHE A 117 -14.57 -3.56 13.18
C PHE A 117 -14.45 -2.32 14.07
N ASP A 118 -13.22 -1.92 14.41
CA ASP A 118 -12.96 -0.81 15.34
C ASP A 118 -12.87 0.57 14.65
N MET A 119 -13.09 0.67 13.34
CA MET A 119 -12.92 1.93 12.60
C MET A 119 -14.14 2.28 11.74
N ASP A 120 -14.66 3.49 11.96
CA ASP A 120 -15.82 4.02 11.22
C ASP A 120 -15.50 4.34 9.75
N ILE A 121 -14.25 4.71 9.46
CA ILE A 121 -13.80 5.16 8.15
C ILE A 121 -13.05 4.03 7.43
N PRO A 122 -13.53 3.58 6.25
CA PRO A 122 -12.83 2.59 5.45
C PRO A 122 -11.56 3.18 4.81
N PHE A 123 -10.54 2.35 4.61
CA PHE A 123 -9.30 2.72 3.93
C PHE A 123 -9.21 2.09 2.55
N GLY A 124 -8.84 2.89 1.56
CA GLY A 124 -8.53 2.41 0.21
C GLY A 124 -7.03 2.09 0.05
N ILE A 125 -6.74 0.92 -0.52
CA ILE A 125 -5.45 0.54 -1.10
C ILE A 125 -5.65 0.43 -2.61
N TYR A 126 -4.82 1.14 -3.38
CA TYR A 126 -4.99 1.28 -4.83
C TYR A 126 -3.74 0.83 -5.56
N ALA A 127 -3.90 0.20 -6.72
CA ALA A 127 -2.80 -0.13 -7.59
C ALA A 127 -3.20 -0.03 -9.06
N SER A 128 -2.23 0.23 -9.94
CA SER A 128 -2.38 0.19 -11.37
C SER A 128 -1.30 -0.65 -12.08
N GLY A 129 -1.62 -1.14 -13.28
CA GLY A 129 -0.70 -1.92 -14.11
C GLY A 129 -0.07 -3.09 -13.34
N ASN A 130 1.26 -3.22 -13.44
CA ASN A 130 2.03 -4.28 -12.76
C ASN A 130 1.97 -4.24 -11.23
N ASN A 131 1.65 -3.08 -10.63
CA ASN A 131 1.56 -2.93 -9.18
C ASN A 131 0.33 -3.66 -8.61
N CYS A 132 -0.67 -3.96 -9.45
CA CYS A 132 -1.85 -4.74 -9.08
C CYS A 132 -1.48 -6.15 -8.58
N ASN A 133 -0.48 -6.79 -9.20
CA ASN A 133 0.00 -8.09 -8.76
C ASN A 133 0.60 -8.05 -7.35
N ASN A 134 1.34 -6.99 -7.03
CA ASN A 134 1.85 -6.79 -5.69
C ASN A 134 0.68 -6.66 -4.70
N LEU A 135 -0.30 -5.80 -5.03
CA LEU A 135 -1.47 -5.60 -4.19
C LEU A 135 -2.23 -6.92 -3.91
N ILE A 136 -2.49 -7.73 -4.94
CA ILE A 136 -3.16 -9.04 -4.76
C ILE A 136 -2.37 -9.97 -3.83
N LYS A 137 -1.04 -10.06 -4.00
CA LYS A 137 -0.20 -10.90 -3.13
C LYS A 137 -0.34 -10.49 -1.67
N LEU A 138 -0.30 -9.19 -1.41
CA LEU A 138 -0.38 -8.64 -0.05
C LEU A 138 -1.77 -8.82 0.56
N ILE A 139 -2.83 -8.63 -0.23
CA ILE A 139 -4.20 -8.90 0.20
C ILE A 139 -4.36 -10.36 0.60
N LYS A 140 -3.90 -11.30 -0.22
CA LYS A 140 -3.96 -12.73 0.11
C LYS A 140 -3.14 -13.07 1.36
N LYS A 141 -1.98 -12.44 1.52
CA LYS A 141 -1.04 -12.72 2.63
C LYS A 141 -1.47 -12.11 3.96
N TYR A 142 -2.10 -10.94 3.98
CA TYR A 142 -2.31 -10.15 5.21
C TYR A 142 -3.77 -9.76 5.50
N ILE A 143 -4.67 -9.87 4.52
CA ILE A 143 -6.06 -9.39 4.63
C ILE A 143 -7.06 -10.54 4.58
N ILE A 144 -6.94 -11.43 3.59
CA ILE A 144 -7.83 -12.59 3.41
C ILE A 144 -7.18 -13.83 4.05
N THR A 145 -6.40 -13.67 5.11
CA THR A 145 -5.79 -14.82 5.79
C THR A 145 -6.88 -15.77 6.28
N ASN A 146 -7.05 -16.87 5.56
CA ASN A 146 -7.83 -18.01 6.01
C ASN A 146 -7.03 -18.66 7.14
N GLU A 147 -7.40 -18.40 8.39
CA GLU A 147 -7.15 -19.36 9.46
C GLU A 147 -8.11 -20.55 9.33
#